data_AF-A0A7S2K127-F1
#
_entry.id   AF-A0A7S2K127-F1
#
_cell.length_a   1.000
_cell.length_b   1.000
_cell.length_c   1.000
_cell.angle_alpha   90.00
_cell.angle_beta   90.00
_cell.angle_gamma   90.00
#
_symmetry.space_group_name_H-M   'P 1'
#
loop_
_entity.id
_entity.type
_entity.pdbx_description
1 polymer ?
#
loop_
_entity_poly.entity_id
_entity_poly.type
_entity_poly.pdbx_seq_one_letter_code
_entity_poly.pdbx_strand_id
1 'polypeptide(L)'
;RDLRCLPMFLGGCRRLVILCGPTYLSRLWCIMEIFFFVMMGGRLGSIDLIPVIAEGHDGGDAMLAIVASFKYFDAAACTCFFEHDKRRMLTVIQTSFGSL
;
A
#
# COMPACT_ATOMS: atom_id res chain seq x y z
N ARG A 1 -15.18 -9.44 -3.64
CA ARG A 1 -14.87 -10.91 -3.61
C ARG A 1 -13.36 -11.15 -3.81
N ASP A 2 -12.58 -10.07 -3.92
CA ASP A 2 -11.30 -10.00 -4.62
C ASP A 2 -10.09 -10.12 -3.69
N LEU A 3 -10.26 -9.80 -2.41
CA LEU A 3 -9.21 -9.88 -1.38
C LEU A 3 -8.57 -11.26 -1.25
N ARG A 4 -9.31 -12.33 -1.59
CA ARG A 4 -8.84 -13.73 -1.43
C ARG A 4 -7.83 -14.16 -2.49
N CYS A 5 -7.86 -13.55 -3.67
CA CYS A 5 -6.96 -13.91 -4.77
C CYS A 5 -5.67 -13.09 -4.76
N LEU A 6 -5.70 -11.92 -4.12
CA LEU A 6 -4.56 -11.01 -4.05
C LEU A 6 -3.27 -11.67 -3.51
N PRO A 7 -3.31 -12.47 -2.43
CA PRO A 7 -2.11 -13.18 -1.95
C PRO A 7 -1.58 -14.18 -2.99
N MET A 8 -2.46 -14.89 -3.70
CA MET A 8 -2.06 -15.86 -4.72
C MET A 8 -1.34 -15.19 -5.90
N PHE A 9 -1.83 -14.03 -6.33
CA PHE A 9 -1.18 -13.28 -7.41
C PHE A 9 0.18 -12.75 -6.98
N LEU A 10 0.28 -12.18 -5.78
CA LEU A 10 1.51 -11.56 -5.29
C LEU A 10 2.57 -12.58 -4.88
N GLY A 11 2.17 -13.76 -4.39
CA GLY A 11 3.10 -14.86 -4.10
C GLY A 11 3.81 -15.43 -5.34
N GLY A 12 3.23 -15.23 -6.53
CA GLY A 12 3.89 -15.57 -7.80
C GLY A 12 4.89 -14.52 -8.28
N CYS A 13 4.94 -13.35 -7.66
CA CYS A 13 5.78 -12.22 -8.09
C CYS A 13 7.18 -12.28 -7.46
N ARG A 14 8.22 -11.99 -8.26
CA ARG A 14 9.60 -11.83 -7.76
C ARG A 14 9.92 -10.41 -7.30
N ARG A 15 9.22 -9.42 -7.86
CA ARG A 15 9.36 -7.99 -7.57
C ARG A 15 7.98 -7.34 -7.60
N LEU A 16 7.81 -6.31 -6.77
CA LEU A 16 6.62 -5.48 -6.73
C LEU A 16 7.00 -4.05 -7.13
N VAL A 17 6.49 -3.57 -8.26
CA VAL A 17 6.73 -2.20 -8.71
C VAL A 17 5.51 -1.36 -8.38
N ILE A 18 5.73 -0.26 -7.66
CA ILE A 18 4.70 0.62 -7.13
C ILE A 18 4.88 2.00 -7.74
N LEU A 19 3.87 2.45 -8.48
CA LEU A 19 3.77 3.82 -8.95
C LEU A 19 3.11 4.67 -7.86
N CYS A 20 3.91 5.41 -7.09
CA CYS A 20 3.43 6.15 -5.92
C CYS A 20 3.23 7.64 -6.22
N GLY A 21 1.97 8.08 -6.25
CA GLY A 21 1.61 9.49 -6.17
C GLY A 21 1.32 9.94 -4.73
N PRO A 22 1.02 11.22 -4.50
CA PRO A 22 0.76 11.77 -3.16
C PRO A 22 -0.41 11.09 -2.41
N THR A 23 -1.35 10.49 -3.14
CA THR A 23 -2.53 9.80 -2.59
C THR A 23 -2.38 8.28 -2.53
N TYR A 24 -1.22 7.72 -2.92
CA TYR A 24 -1.03 6.26 -2.93
C TYR A 24 -1.24 5.67 -1.53
N LEU A 25 -0.61 6.27 -0.51
CA LEU A 25 -0.68 5.81 0.87
C LEU A 25 -2.00 6.14 1.59
N SER A 26 -2.92 6.89 0.98
CA SER A 26 -4.23 7.16 1.59
C SER A 26 -5.29 6.11 1.24
N ARG A 27 -4.96 5.13 0.38
CA ARG A 27 -5.87 4.07 -0.05
C ARG A 27 -5.46 2.73 0.55
N LEU A 28 -6.33 2.13 1.36
CA LEU A 28 -6.00 0.91 2.09
C LEU A 28 -5.74 -0.28 1.16
N TRP A 29 -6.39 -0.33 0.00
CA TRP A 29 -6.13 -1.35 -1.04
C TRP A 29 -4.67 -1.37 -1.49
N CYS A 30 -4.03 -0.21 -1.66
CA CYS A 30 -2.61 -0.11 -2.01
C CYS A 30 -1.72 -0.70 -0.91
N ILE A 31 -2.09 -0.47 0.35
CA ILE A 31 -1.36 -1.01 1.50
C ILE A 31 -1.49 -2.54 1.59
N MET A 32 -2.67 -3.08 1.26
CA MET A 32 -2.89 -4.52 1.22
C MET A 32 -2.02 -5.23 0.19
N GLU A 33 -1.70 -4.59 -0.94
CA GLU A 33 -0.78 -5.15 -1.94
C GLU A 33 0.63 -5.30 -1.39
N ILE A 34 1.16 -4.26 -0.74
CA ILE A 34 2.47 -4.30 -0.07
C ILE A 34 2.47 -5.37 1.03
N PHE A 35 1.44 -5.34 1.88
CA PHE A 35 1.28 -6.26 2.99
C PHE A 35 1.28 -7.72 2.52
N PHE A 36 0.45 -8.07 1.55
CA PHE A 36 0.38 -9.44 1.05
C PHE A 36 1.63 -9.87 0.29
N PHE A 37 2.27 -8.98 -0.46
CA PHE A 37 3.54 -9.31 -1.11
C PHE A 37 4.61 -9.74 -0.09
N VAL A 38 4.75 -9.00 1.01
CA VAL A 38 5.68 -9.35 2.09
C VAL A 38 5.24 -10.63 2.81
N MET A 39 3.95 -10.76 3.15
CA MET A 39 3.42 -11.96 3.82
C MET A 39 3.57 -13.24 3.00
N MET A 40 3.58 -13.14 1.66
CA MET A 40 3.79 -14.28 0.77
C MET A 40 5.29 -14.61 0.54
N GLY A 41 6.21 -14.02 1.31
CA GLY A 41 7.64 -14.27 1.24
C GLY A 41 8.42 -13.30 0.34
N GLY A 42 7.77 -12.26 -0.18
CA GLY A 42 8.44 -11.16 -0.85
C GLY A 42 9.39 -10.40 0.09
N ARG A 43 10.55 -10.00 -0.41
CA ARG A 43 11.54 -9.23 0.36
C ARG A 43 11.28 -7.74 0.18
N LEU A 44 11.53 -6.93 1.20
CA LEU A 44 11.43 -5.46 1.11
C LEU A 44 12.34 -4.90 0.00
N GLY A 45 13.54 -5.46 -0.18
CA GLY A 45 14.45 -5.07 -1.28
C GLY A 45 13.99 -5.47 -2.68
N SER A 46 12.89 -6.22 -2.80
CA SER A 46 12.23 -6.55 -4.07
C SER A 46 11.07 -5.59 -4.40
N ILE A 47 10.86 -4.55 -3.59
CA ILE A 47 9.82 -3.53 -3.82
C ILE A 47 10.49 -2.30 -4.43
N ASP A 48 10.08 -1.94 -5.64
CA ASP A 48 10.50 -0.73 -6.34
C ASP A 48 9.42 0.33 -6.23
N LEU A 49 9.73 1.46 -5.59
CA LEU A 49 8.85 2.62 -5.50
C LEU A 49 9.25 3.67 -6.53
N ILE A 50 8.36 3.97 -7.45
CA ILE A 50 8.54 4.94 -8.52
C ILE A 50 7.59 6.11 -8.26
N PRO A 51 8.10 7.28 -7.83
CA PRO A 51 7.28 8.47 -7.65
C PRO A 51 6.62 8.91 -8.95
N VAL A 52 5.32 9.19 -8.91
CA VAL A 52 4.57 9.76 -10.03
C VAL A 52 4.22 11.19 -9.72
N ILE A 53 4.84 12.11 -10.48
CA ILE A 53 4.61 13.54 -10.39
C ILE A 53 3.80 13.94 -11.62
N ALA A 54 2.62 14.54 -11.41
CA ALA A 54 1.76 14.99 -12.49
C ALA A 54 2.39 16.18 -13.23
N GLU A 55 2.19 16.24 -14.55
CA GLU A 55 2.63 17.38 -15.36
C GLU A 55 1.98 18.68 -14.88
N GLY A 56 2.76 19.75 -14.78
CA GLY A 56 2.29 21.08 -14.35
C GLY A 56 2.32 21.34 -12.84
N HIS A 57 2.76 20.38 -12.01
CA HIS A 57 3.14 20.65 -10.62
C HIS A 57 4.64 20.96 -10.51
N ASP A 58 5.01 21.84 -9.58
CA ASP A 58 6.42 22.01 -9.23
C ASP A 58 6.96 20.68 -8.70
N GLY A 59 7.93 20.10 -9.39
CA GLY A 59 8.41 18.74 -9.11
C GLY A 59 8.98 18.59 -7.69
N GLY A 60 9.45 19.69 -7.09
CA GLY A 60 9.92 19.73 -5.71
C GLY A 60 8.80 19.48 -4.70
N ASP A 61 7.66 20.17 -4.85
CA ASP A 61 6.54 20.09 -3.91
C ASP A 61 5.85 18.72 -3.96
N ALA A 62 5.68 18.17 -5.16
CA ALA A 62 5.07 16.85 -5.33
C ALA A 62 5.92 15.74 -4.71
N MET A 63 7.25 15.78 -4.90
CA MET A 63 8.16 14.84 -4.28
C MET A 63 8.15 14.98 -2.75
N LEU A 64 8.16 16.22 -2.23
CA LEU A 64 8.10 16.48 -0.80
C LEU A 64 6.81 15.92 -0.18
N ALA A 65 5.67 16.09 -0.84
CA ALA A 65 4.39 15.54 -0.42
C ALA A 65 4.40 14.01 -0.39
N ILE A 66 4.97 13.37 -1.40
CA ILE A 66 5.13 11.90 -1.44
C ILE A 66 5.98 11.46 -0.24
N VAL A 67 7.18 12.03 -0.05
CA VAL A 67 8.06 11.67 1.08
C VAL A 67 7.39 11.90 2.44
N ALA A 68 6.69 13.03 2.61
CA ALA A 68 5.95 13.33 3.84
C ALA A 68 4.85 12.29 4.11
N SER A 69 4.17 11.78 3.08
CA SER A 69 3.14 10.77 3.23
C SER A 69 3.67 9.45 3.82
N PHE A 70 4.93 9.07 3.53
CA PHE A 70 5.56 7.90 4.13
C PHE A 70 5.90 8.10 5.61
N LYS A 71 6.34 9.31 5.98
CA LYS A 71 6.78 9.62 7.35
C LYS A 71 5.63 9.56 8.37
N TYR A 72 4.43 10.00 7.97
CA TYR A 72 3.26 10.09 8.84
C TYR A 72 2.19 9.05 8.48
N PHE A 73 2.60 7.98 7.82
CA PHE A 73 1.68 6.95 7.35
C PHE A 73 0.98 6.23 8.52
N ASP A 74 -0.35 6.13 8.42
CA ASP A 74 -1.19 5.32 9.29
C ASP A 74 -2.22 4.54 8.45
N ALA A 75 -2.18 3.20 8.55
CA ALA A 75 -3.11 2.33 7.87
C ALA A 75 -4.57 2.54 8.33
N ALA A 76 -4.80 2.91 9.60
CA ALA A 76 -6.14 3.16 10.12
C ALA A 76 -6.78 4.44 9.53
N ALA A 77 -5.94 5.42 9.18
CA ALA A 77 -6.34 6.65 8.49
C ALA A 77 -6.64 6.46 6.99
N CYS A 78 -6.27 5.32 6.41
CA CYS A 78 -6.54 5.02 5.00
C CYS A 78 -8.04 4.89 4.71
N THR A 79 -8.40 5.13 3.46
CA THR A 79 -9.78 5.06 2.94
C THR A 79 -10.00 3.81 2.09
N CYS A 80 -11.23 3.32 2.06
CA CYS A 80 -11.75 2.38 1.07
C CYS A 80 -13.02 2.96 0.46
N PHE A 81 -13.38 2.50 -0.74
CA PHE A 81 -14.67 2.83 -1.34
C PHE A 81 -15.83 2.35 -0.46
N PHE A 82 -15.69 1.18 0.17
CA PHE A 82 -16.65 0.66 1.13
C PHE A 82 -16.07 0.53 2.53
N GLU A 83 -16.77 1.09 3.52
CA GLU A 83 -16.38 1.00 4.94
C GLU A 83 -16.36 -0.44 5.49
N HIS A 84 -17.18 -1.33 4.92
CA HIS A 84 -17.15 -2.74 5.30
C HIS A 84 -15.84 -3.42 4.86
N ASP A 85 -15.30 -3.05 3.70
CA ASP A 85 -14.01 -3.55 3.22
C ASP A 85 -12.87 -2.99 4.06
N LYS A 86 -12.93 -1.69 4.42
CA LYS A 86 -11.95 -1.07 5.33
C LYS A 86 -11.80 -1.86 6.62
N ARG A 87 -12.91 -2.10 7.31
CA ARG A 87 -12.92 -2.86 8.58
C ARG A 87 -12.33 -4.26 8.39
N ARG A 88 -12.77 -4.97 7.34
CA ARG A 88 -12.30 -6.33 7.06
C ARG A 88 -10.79 -6.39 6.81
N MET A 89 -10.26 -5.45 6.03
CA MET A 89 -8.83 -5.36 5.73
C MET A 89 -7.98 -5.03 6.95
N LEU A 90 -8.41 -4.06 7.75
CA LEU A 90 -7.73 -3.73 9.00
C LEU A 90 -7.71 -4.93 9.96
N THR A 91 -8.81 -5.67 10.06
CA THR A 91 -8.84 -6.93 10.83
C THR A 91 -7.84 -7.95 10.28
N VAL A 92 -7.70 -8.11 8.96
CA VAL A 92 -6.70 -9.01 8.37
C VAL A 92 -5.28 -8.59 8.76
N ILE A 93 -4.96 -7.30 8.68
CA ILE A 93 -3.64 -6.78 9.08
C ILE A 93 -3.40 -7.06 10.58
N GLN A 94 -4.34 -6.68 11.44
CA GLN A 94 -4.24 -6.85 12.89
C GLN A 94 -4.09 -8.32 13.30
N THR A 95 -4.88 -9.21 12.72
CA THR A 95 -4.84 -10.65 13.05
C THR A 95 -3.57 -11.34 12.56
N SER A 96 -2.92 -10.82 11.52
CA SER A 96 -1.71 -11.43 10.95
C SER A 96 -0.45 -11.19 11.79
N PHE A 97 -0.42 -10.17 12.64
CA PHE A 97 0.71 -9.87 13.52
C PHE A 97 0.52 -10.36 14.97
N GLY A 98 -0.57 -11.09 15.25
CA GLY A 98 -1.01 -11.38 16.62
C GLY A 98 -1.64 -10.14 17.26
N SER A 99 -2.61 -10.32 18.17
CA SER A 99 -3.24 -9.18 18.87
C SER A 99 -2.16 -8.32 19.55
N LEU A 100 -2.20 -7.00 19.30
CA LEU A 100 -1.54 -6.00 20.14
C LEU A 100 -1.94 -6.15 21.60
#